data_AF-A0A537A4U9-F1
#
_entry.id   AF-A0A537A4U9-F1
#
_cell.length_a   1.000
_cell.length_b   1.000
_cell.length_c   1.000
_cell.angle_alpha   90.00
_cell.angle_beta   90.00
_cell.angle_gamma   90.00
#
_symmetry.space_group_name_H-M   'P 1'
#
loop_
_entity.id
_entity.type
_entity.pdbx_description
1 polymer ?
#
loop_
_entity_poly.entity_id
_entity_poly.type
_entity_poly.pdbx_seq_one_letter_code
_entity_poly.pdbx_strand_id
1 'polypeptide(L)' 'MTAMIADLVARARGAQRAIDQWSQSQVDELVTAVGWAVVKPEHNRALAECAVRDTGLGNVVDKIAKNRRKTMG' A
#
# COMPACT_ATOMS: atom_id res chain seq x y z
N MET A 1 16.51 -18.69 5.48
CA MET A 1 15.24 -18.20 4.89
C MET A 1 14.11 -18.07 5.92
N THR A 2 13.97 -19.00 6.88
CA THR A 2 12.95 -18.96 7.95
C THR A 2 13.08 -17.77 8.91
N ALA A 3 14.30 -17.34 9.24
CA ALA A 3 14.52 -16.21 10.16
C ALA A 3 13.97 -14.87 9.62
N MET A 4 14.22 -14.56 8.33
CA MET A 4 13.69 -13.34 7.69
C MET A 4 12.17 -13.27 7.73
N ILE A 5 11.48 -14.39 7.48
CA ILE A 5 10.02 -14.46 7.54
C ILE A 5 9.55 -14.26 8.99
N ALA A 6 10.19 -14.93 9.95
CA ALA A 6 9.85 -14.78 11.36
C ALA A 6 9.99 -13.31 11.83
N ASP A 7 11.05 -12.62 11.42
CA ASP A 7 11.28 -11.21 11.75
C ASP A 7 10.20 -10.29 11.15
N LEU A 8 9.83 -10.51 9.89
CA LEU A 8 8.74 -9.77 9.24
C LEU A 8 7.42 -9.97 9.99
N VAL A 9 7.09 -11.21 10.36
CA VAL A 9 5.87 -11.53 11.10
C VAL A 9 5.90 -10.92 12.50
N ALA A 10 7.03 -10.97 13.21
CA ALA A 10 7.17 -10.37 14.53
C ALA A 10 6.94 -8.85 14.48
N ARG A 11 7.52 -8.17 13.49
CA ARG A 11 7.32 -6.73 13.25
C ARG A 11 5.87 -6.39 12.93
N ALA A 12 5.22 -7.16 12.05
CA ALA A 12 3.82 -6.96 11.70
C ALA A 12 2.90 -7.10 12.93
N ARG A 13 3.15 -8.11 13.78
CA ARG A 13 2.40 -8.31 15.03
C ARG A 13 2.62 -7.17 16.03
N GLY A 14 3.85 -6.63 16.10
CA GLY A 14 4.15 -5.46 16.91
C GLY A 14 3.37 -4.22 16.45
N ALA A 15 3.37 -3.94 15.14
CA ALA A 15 2.63 -2.83 14.56
C ALA A 15 1.11 -2.97 14.76
N GLN A 16 0.55 -4.18 14.58
CA GLN A 16 -0.87 -4.42 14.81
C GLN A 16 -1.27 -4.13 16.27
N ARG A 17 -0.50 -4.64 17.25
CA ARG A 17 -0.77 -4.36 18.67
C ARG A 17 -0.68 -2.87 19.01
N ALA A 18 0.17 -2.11 18.33
CA ALA A 18 0.32 -0.68 18.56
C ALA A 18 -0.92 0.14 18.15
N ILE A 19 -1.75 -0.40 17.25
CA ILE A 19 -2.98 0.26 16.76
C ILE A 19 -4.27 -0.45 17.17
N ASP A 20 -4.18 -1.53 17.95
CA ASP A 20 -5.30 -2.42 18.29
C ASP A 20 -6.43 -1.73 19.07
N GLN A 21 -6.10 -0.66 19.80
CA GLN A 21 -7.03 0.11 20.62
C GLN A 21 -7.31 1.51 20.06
N TRP A 22 -6.95 1.75 18.79
CA TRP A 22 -7.26 3.01 18.13
C TRP A 22 -8.77 3.19 17.97
N SER A 23 -9.24 4.43 18.12
CA SER A 23 -10.62 4.78 17.79
C SER A 23 -10.88 4.63 16.29
N GLN A 24 -12.16 4.53 15.92
CA GLN A 24 -12.57 4.54 14.50
C GLN A 24 -11.97 5.74 13.75
N SER A 25 -11.98 6.94 14.34
CA SER A 25 -11.44 8.15 13.70
C SER A 25 -9.93 8.07 13.44
N GLN A 26 -9.17 7.47 14.36
CA GLN A 26 -7.73 7.24 14.17
C GLN A 26 -7.47 6.19 13.08
N VAL A 27 -8.28 5.14 13.03
CA VAL A 27 -8.22 4.13 11.97
C VAL A 27 -8.59 4.75 10.62
N ASP A 28 -9.62 5.59 10.57
CA ASP A 28 -10.05 6.30 9.36
C ASP A 28 -8.94 7.22 8.83
N GLU A 29 -8.26 7.96 9.71
CA GLU A 29 -7.10 8.77 9.37
C GLU A 29 -5.96 7.92 8.80
N LEU A 30 -5.64 6.78 9.44
CA LEU A 30 -4.60 5.85 8.99
C LEU A 30 -4.89 5.32 7.59
N VAL A 31 -6.10 4.78 7.36
CA VAL A 31 -6.46 4.19 6.07
C VAL A 31 -6.56 5.26 4.98
N THR A 32 -6.99 6.48 5.32
CA THR A 32 -6.98 7.63 4.41
C THR A 32 -5.57 8.00 4.01
N ALA A 33 -4.63 8.07 4.96
CA ALA A 33 -3.22 8.35 4.69
C ALA A 33 -2.58 7.27 3.80
N VAL A 34 -2.87 5.99 4.06
CA VAL A 34 -2.41 4.86 3.23
C VAL A 34 -2.99 4.96 1.82
N GLY A 35 -4.30 5.22 1.70
CA GLY A 35 -4.96 5.39 0.40
C GLY A 35 -4.34 6.54 -0.41
N TRP A 36 -4.13 7.69 0.22
CA TRP A 36 -3.46 8.83 -0.40
C TRP A 36 -2.03 8.50 -0.83
N ALA A 37 -1.26 7.78 0.00
CA ALA A 37 0.10 7.39 -0.34
C ALA A 37 0.17 6.52 -1.60
N VAL A 38 -0.88 5.76 -1.93
CA VAL A 38 -0.96 4.97 -3.18
C VAL A 38 -1.35 5.85 -4.37
N VAL A 39 -2.33 6.74 -4.21
CA VAL A 39 -2.92 7.49 -5.35
C VAL A 39 -2.26 8.83 -5.65
N LYS A 40 -1.43 9.36 -4.74
CA LYS A 40 -0.72 10.63 -4.96
C LYS A 40 0.12 10.54 -6.24
N PRO A 41 0.18 11.60 -7.07
CA PRO A 41 0.61 11.50 -8.47
C PRO A 41 1.99 10.85 -8.67
N GLU A 42 2.96 11.18 -7.82
CA GLU A 42 4.34 10.72 -7.93
C GLU A 42 4.46 9.23 -7.58
N HIS A 43 3.84 8.82 -6.47
CA HIS A 43 3.85 7.42 -6.05
C HIS A 43 3.05 6.54 -7.01
N ASN A 44 1.90 7.01 -7.46
CA ASN A 44 1.05 6.27 -8.38
C ASN A 44 1.78 5.97 -9.70
N ARG A 45 2.47 6.98 -10.25
CA ARG A 45 3.33 6.81 -11.42
C ARG A 45 4.47 5.82 -11.14
N ALA A 46 5.20 5.99 -10.04
CA ALA A 46 6.31 5.09 -9.69
C ALA A 46 5.85 3.62 -9.54
N LEU A 47 4.69 3.38 -8.90
CA LEU A 47 4.09 2.05 -8.76
C LEU A 47 3.67 1.47 -10.11
N ALA A 48 3.09 2.29 -10.99
CA ALA A 48 2.67 1.87 -12.32
C ALA A 48 3.86 1.51 -13.21
N GLU A 49 4.90 2.33 -13.23
CA GLU A 49 6.15 2.08 -13.96
C GLU A 49 6.85 0.82 -13.45
N CYS A 50 6.96 0.67 -12.11
CA CYS A 50 7.50 -0.51 -11.47
C CYS A 50 6.78 -1.78 -11.92
N ALA A 51 5.44 -1.77 -11.87
CA ALA A 51 4.65 -2.92 -12.26
C ALA A 51 4.73 -3.25 -13.75
N VAL A 52 4.84 -2.28 -14.66
CA VAL A 52 5.05 -2.56 -16.09
C VAL A 52 6.45 -3.13 -16.30
N ARG A 53 7.47 -2.51 -15.73
CA ARG A 53 8.88 -2.94 -15.87
C ARG A 53 9.08 -4.38 -15.38
N ASP A 54 8.55 -4.71 -14.21
CA ASP A 54 8.85 -6.00 -13.57
C ASP A 54 8.03 -7.17 -14.15
N THR A 55 6.86 -6.90 -14.74
CA THR A 55 5.96 -7.94 -15.24
C THR A 55 5.85 -8.01 -16.76
N GLY A 56 6.15 -6.91 -17.47
CA GLY A 56 5.86 -6.76 -18.90
C GLY A 56 4.36 -6.66 -19.24
N LEU A 57 3.47 -6.61 -18.25
CA LEU A 57 2.01 -6.67 -18.45
C LEU A 57 1.35 -5.29 -18.38
N GLY A 58 0.57 -4.93 -19.41
CA GLY A 58 -0.21 -3.69 -19.48
C GLY A 58 0.64 -2.44 -19.76
N ASN A 59 0.08 -1.25 -19.54
CA ASN A 59 0.78 0.03 -19.72
C ASN A 59 0.66 0.93 -18.47
N VAL A 60 1.50 1.96 -18.40
CA VAL A 60 1.62 2.85 -17.22
C VAL A 60 0.32 3.64 -16.99
N VAL A 61 -0.30 4.16 -18.05
CA VAL A 61 -1.52 4.99 -17.95
C VAL A 61 -2.66 4.20 -17.33
N ASP A 62 -2.90 2.98 -17.82
CA ASP A 62 -3.95 2.11 -17.31
C ASP A 62 -3.68 1.66 -15.87
N LYS A 63 -2.41 1.42 -15.51
CA LYS A 63 -2.06 1.11 -14.12
C LYS A 63 -2.23 2.31 -13.19
N ILE A 64 -1.95 3.54 -13.64
CA ILE A 64 -2.25 4.76 -12.87
C ILE A 64 -3.76 4.88 -12.60
N ALA A 65 -4.57 4.70 -13.65
CA ALA A 65 -6.02 4.73 -13.54
C ALA A 65 -6.55 3.60 -12.63
N LYS A 66 -5.97 2.40 -12.75
CA LYS A 66 -6.30 1.24 -11.90
C LYS A 66 -5.99 1.52 -10.43
N ASN A 67 -4.80 2.03 -10.11
CA ASN A 67 -4.40 2.32 -8.73
C ASN A 67 -5.36 3.33 -8.09
N ARG A 68 -5.75 4.38 -8.83
CA ARG A 68 -6.72 5.38 -8.35
C ARG A 68 -8.10 4.77 -8.08
N ARG A 69 -8.68 4.13 -9.10
CA ARG A 69 -10.03 3.54 -9.03
C ARG A 69 -10.15 2.36 -8.06
N LYS A 70 -9.07 1.61 -7.81
CA LYS A 70 -9.11 0.47 -6.86
C LYS A 70 -8.84 0.88 -5.42
N THR A 71 -8.29 2.06 -5.19
CA THR A 71 -7.98 2.55 -3.83
C THR A 71 -9.09 3.44 -3.28
N MET A 72 -9.73 4.26 -4.12
CA MET A 72 -10.74 5.23 -3.65
C MET A 72 -12.18 4.69 -3.66
N GLY A 73 -12.40 3.48 -4.18
CA GLY A 73 -13.73 3.00 -4.57
C GLY A 73 -14.19 3.57 -5.90
#